data_AF-A0A565BKL3-F1
#
_entry.id   AF-A0A565BKL3-F1
#
_cell.length_a   1.000
_cell.length_b   1.000
_cell.length_c   1.000
_cell.angle_alpha   90.00
_cell.angle_beta   90.00
_cell.angle_gamma   90.00
#
_symmetry.space_group_name_H-M   'P 1'
#
loop_
_entity.id
_entity.type
_entity.pdbx_description
1 polymer ?
#
loop_
_entity_poly.entity_id
_entity_poly.type
_entity_poly.pdbx_seq_one_letter_code
_entity_poly.pdbx_strand_id
1 'polypeptide(L)'
;MSEDDPDGPENSSQNSTQRTLTIDEKDAIFLKCTHTDSKGNPFGLGTLTEMVCKGKRKESYASSPADSLSEIHEQLEASRLKILAQEESIARRDEEIRRDQARRDEEHRRDQERIAEMERLITFSDPRLAAFMSEQPDNTPISEPVTASTTAQPPGRVTTSPT
;
A
#
# COMPACT_ATOMS: atom_id res chain seq x y z
N MET A 1 -7.93 43.07 -55.22
CA MET A 1 -9.23 43.02 -54.55
C MET A 1 -9.04 43.66 -53.19
N SER A 2 -10.00 44.51 -52.82
CA SER A 2 -10.23 45.20 -51.55
C SER A 2 -9.89 44.33 -50.32
N GLU A 3 -9.57 44.82 -49.12
CA GLU A 3 -10.26 45.84 -48.30
C GLU A 3 -9.30 46.45 -47.25
N ASP A 4 -9.53 47.72 -46.93
CA ASP A 4 -8.95 48.48 -45.81
C ASP A 4 -9.41 47.93 -44.44
N ASP A 5 -8.53 47.96 -43.42
CA ASP A 5 -8.81 48.64 -42.14
C ASP A 5 -7.53 48.84 -41.29
N PRO A 6 -7.15 50.09 -40.93
CA PRO A 6 -6.03 50.42 -40.06
C PRO A 6 -6.48 51.07 -38.73
N ASP A 7 -6.50 50.34 -37.61
CA ASP A 7 -6.10 50.89 -36.29
C ASP A 7 -6.13 49.82 -35.17
N GLY A 8 -5.12 49.85 -34.29
CA GLY A 8 -5.08 49.05 -33.05
C GLY A 8 -3.65 48.81 -32.57
N PRO A 9 -3.28 49.21 -31.33
CA PRO A 9 -2.08 49.99 -31.06
C PRO A 9 -0.79 49.18 -31.02
N GLU A 10 0.25 49.80 -31.58
CA GLU A 10 1.66 49.63 -31.24
C GLU A 10 1.85 49.45 -29.73
N ASN A 11 2.15 48.23 -29.33
CA ASN A 11 2.64 47.90 -27.99
C ASN A 11 4.06 47.34 -28.15
N SER A 12 4.94 48.29 -28.44
CA SER A 12 6.31 48.41 -27.95
C SER A 12 6.99 47.10 -27.54
N SER A 13 7.73 46.54 -28.48
CA SER A 13 8.94 45.80 -28.16
C SER A 13 9.92 46.74 -27.45
N GLN A 14 9.87 46.78 -26.12
CA GLN A 14 11.00 47.15 -25.29
C GLN A 14 11.44 45.94 -24.51
N ASN A 15 12.25 45.13 -25.19
CA ASN A 15 13.44 44.47 -24.63
C ASN A 15 13.90 45.07 -23.29
N SER A 16 13.33 44.58 -22.20
CA SER A 16 13.84 44.84 -20.85
C SER A 16 15.27 44.32 -20.81
N THR A 17 16.21 45.23 -20.93
CA THR A 17 17.63 44.93 -20.80
C THR A 17 17.82 44.57 -19.33
N GLN A 18 17.70 43.29 -18.99
CA GLN A 18 17.89 42.82 -17.62
C GLN A 18 19.36 43.03 -17.23
N ARG A 19 19.68 44.24 -16.76
CA ARG A 19 20.95 44.52 -16.11
C ARG A 19 21.00 43.68 -14.84
N THR A 20 21.98 42.78 -14.76
CA THR A 20 22.26 42.08 -13.51
C THR A 20 22.79 43.10 -12.49
N LEU A 21 22.02 43.34 -11.44
CA LEU A 21 22.41 44.26 -10.37
C LEU A 21 23.60 43.71 -9.57
N THR A 22 24.53 44.60 -9.22
CA THR A 22 25.62 44.27 -8.30
C THR A 22 25.07 44.00 -6.89
N ILE A 23 25.89 43.39 -6.03
CA ILE A 23 25.48 43.12 -4.63
C ILE A 23 25.13 44.43 -3.92
N ASP A 24 25.97 45.46 -4.06
CA ASP A 24 25.74 46.78 -3.46
C ASP A 24 24.43 47.43 -3.95
N GLU A 25 24.10 47.30 -5.25
CA GLU A 25 22.84 47.81 -5.82
C GLU A 25 21.63 47.08 -5.25
N LYS A 26 21.72 45.75 -5.06
CA LYS A 26 20.66 44.94 -4.44
C LYS A 26 20.46 45.33 -2.99
N ASP A 27 21.55 45.46 -2.23
CA ASP A 27 21.50 45.83 -0.82
C ASP A 27 20.90 47.23 -0.62
N ALA A 28 21.24 48.18 -1.50
CA ALA A 28 20.63 49.51 -1.50
C ALA A 28 19.12 49.47 -1.76
N ILE A 29 18.65 48.58 -2.65
CA ILE A 29 17.22 48.38 -2.90
C ILE A 29 16.54 47.76 -1.68
N PHE A 30 17.14 46.72 -1.08
CA PHE A 30 16.62 46.11 0.14
C PHE A 30 16.49 47.13 1.28
N LEU A 31 17.49 47.98 1.47
CA LEU A 31 17.45 49.02 2.50
C LEU A 31 16.36 50.06 2.22
N LYS A 32 16.20 50.48 0.95
CA LYS A 32 15.15 51.44 0.55
C LYS A 32 13.73 50.87 0.63
N CYS A 33 13.58 49.56 0.45
CA CYS A 33 12.30 48.86 0.55
C CYS A 33 12.00 48.35 1.96
N THR A 34 12.94 48.47 2.91
CA THR A 34 12.72 48.08 4.29
C THR A 34 11.85 49.11 5.00
N HIS A 35 10.71 48.67 5.52
CA HIS A 35 9.83 49.52 6.31
C HIS A 35 10.32 49.59 7.76
N THR A 36 10.38 50.80 8.31
CA THR A 36 10.80 51.05 9.70
C THR A 36 9.64 51.52 10.55
N ASP A 37 9.64 51.16 11.82
CA ASP A 37 8.69 51.68 12.80
C ASP A 37 8.92 53.18 13.10
N SER A 38 8.06 53.80 13.92
CA SER A 38 8.20 55.20 14.33
C SER A 38 9.45 55.49 15.17
N LYS A 39 10.20 54.46 15.57
CA LYS A 39 11.46 54.55 16.33
C LYS A 39 12.68 54.30 15.43
N GLY A 40 12.47 54.04 14.13
CA GLY A 40 13.52 53.78 13.15
C GLY A 40 14.01 52.33 13.10
N ASN A 41 13.34 51.39 13.77
CA ASN A 41 13.72 49.97 13.72
C ASN A 41 13.12 49.31 12.47
N PRO A 42 13.93 48.62 11.65
CA PRO A 42 13.42 47.86 10.51
C PRO A 42 12.57 46.69 11.01
N PHE A 43 11.46 46.40 10.33
CA PHE A 43 10.63 45.23 10.62
C PHE A 43 10.28 44.45 9.34
N GLY A 44 9.95 43.16 9.48
CA GLY A 44 9.74 42.27 8.34
C GLY A 44 11.07 41.80 7.73
N LEU A 45 11.19 41.80 6.40
CA LEU A 45 12.41 41.33 5.72
C LEU A 45 13.68 42.10 6.11
N GLY A 46 13.56 43.34 6.57
CA GLY A 46 14.68 44.14 7.05
C GLY A 46 15.35 43.62 8.33
N THR A 47 14.68 42.78 9.13
CA THR A 47 15.29 42.17 10.32
C THR A 47 16.11 40.93 9.99
N LEU A 48 16.05 40.43 8.75
CA LEU A 48 16.74 39.21 8.35
C LEU A 48 18.26 39.33 8.52
N THR A 49 18.83 40.51 8.22
CA THR A 49 20.26 40.78 8.39
C THR A 49 20.70 40.65 9.86
N GLU A 50 19.84 41.02 10.81
CA GLU A 50 20.12 40.84 12.24
C GLU A 50 20.02 39.36 12.67
N MET A 51 19.09 38.61 12.07
CA MET A 51 18.91 37.18 12.34
C MET A 51 20.05 36.31 11.76
N VAL A 52 20.61 36.67 10.61
CA VAL A 52 21.71 35.92 9.98
C VAL A 52 22.98 35.93 10.83
N CYS A 53 23.20 36.98 11.63
CA CYS A 53 24.37 37.10 12.50
C CYS A 53 24.20 36.44 13.89
N LYS A 54 23.00 35.96 14.24
CA LYS A 54 22.72 35.36 15.56
C LYS A 54 22.24 33.91 15.47
N GLY A 55 23.21 33.01 15.39
CA GLY A 55 23.07 31.70 16.04
C GLY A 55 23.43 30.50 15.18
N LYS A 56 24.52 29.81 15.54
CA LYS A 56 24.64 28.37 15.28
C LYS A 56 23.58 27.66 16.11
N ARG A 57 22.46 27.27 15.50
CA ARG A 57 21.56 26.29 16.14
C ARG A 57 22.36 25.01 16.32
N LYS A 58 22.63 24.61 17.56
CA LYS A 58 22.92 23.22 17.86
C LYS A 58 21.60 22.47 17.73
N GLU A 59 21.41 21.77 16.62
CA GLU A 59 20.43 20.69 16.59
C GLU A 59 20.97 19.61 17.53
N SER A 60 20.52 19.62 18.78
CA SER A 60 20.71 18.49 19.67
C SER A 60 19.75 17.39 19.22
N TYR A 61 20.20 16.57 18.26
CA TYR A 61 19.64 15.23 18.11
C TYR A 61 19.75 14.56 19.47
N ALA A 62 18.62 14.20 20.05
CA ALA A 62 18.60 13.42 21.29
C ALA A 62 19.42 12.16 21.01
N SER A 63 20.56 12.03 21.69
CA SER A 63 21.38 10.83 21.59
C SER A 63 20.54 9.67 22.12
N SER A 64 20.14 8.77 21.22
CA SER A 64 19.38 7.58 21.63
C SER A 64 20.22 6.76 22.61
N PRO A 65 19.65 6.26 23.71
CA PRO A 65 20.40 5.44 24.66
C PRO A 65 20.92 4.19 23.95
N ALA A 66 22.19 3.84 24.18
CA ALA A 66 22.81 2.66 23.59
C ALA A 66 22.05 1.36 23.91
N ASP A 67 21.35 1.33 25.04
CA ASP A 67 20.49 0.22 25.47
C ASP A 67 19.35 -0.08 24.48
N SER A 68 18.84 0.94 23.79
CA SER A 68 17.78 0.78 22.79
C SER A 68 18.21 -0.08 21.59
N LEU A 69 19.49 -0.04 21.21
CA LEU A 69 20.00 -0.84 20.10
C LEU A 69 20.20 -2.31 20.52
N SER A 70 20.68 -2.55 21.74
CA SER A 70 20.83 -3.90 22.27
C SER A 70 19.49 -4.62 22.39
N GLU A 71 18.46 -3.92 22.88
CA GLU A 71 17.09 -4.45 22.97
C GLU A 71 16.54 -4.83 21.59
N ILE A 72 16.77 -4.00 20.57
CA ILE A 72 16.37 -4.31 19.18
C ILE A 72 17.06 -5.58 18.67
N HIS A 73 18.35 -5.76 18.95
CA HIS A 73 19.07 -6.97 18.55
C HIS A 73 18.55 -8.22 19.27
N GLU A 74 18.29 -8.12 20.58
CA GLU A 74 17.70 -9.23 21.34
C GLU A 74 16.31 -9.60 20.80
N GLN A 75 15.46 -8.60 20.55
CA GLN A 75 14.12 -8.84 20.00
C GLN A 75 14.17 -9.44 18.59
N LEU A 76 15.16 -9.05 17.78
CA LEU A 76 15.38 -9.63 16.46
C LEU A 76 15.74 -11.12 16.57
N GLU A 77 16.69 -11.50 17.44
CA GLU A 77 17.06 -12.90 17.61
C GLU A 77 15.90 -13.73 18.19
N ALA A 78 15.17 -13.19 19.18
CA ALA A 78 13.99 -13.83 19.73
C ALA A 78 12.91 -14.05 18.65
N SER A 79 12.72 -13.09 17.74
CA SER A 79 11.77 -13.22 16.64
C SER A 79 12.17 -14.33 15.66
N ARG A 80 13.46 -14.46 15.34
CA ARG A 80 13.97 -15.50 14.45
C ARG A 80 13.75 -16.89 15.05
N LEU A 81 14.04 -17.07 16.33
CA LEU A 81 13.79 -18.33 17.03
C LEU A 81 12.29 -18.67 17.03
N LYS A 82 11.43 -17.68 17.24
CA LYS A 82 9.98 -17.87 17.20
C LYS A 82 9.47 -18.27 15.82
N ILE A 83 10.01 -17.67 14.75
CA ILE A 83 9.67 -18.02 13.36
C ILE A 83 10.05 -19.48 13.09
N LEU A 84 11.27 -19.89 13.43
CA LEU A 84 11.73 -21.28 13.22
C LEU A 84 10.84 -22.29 13.95
N ALA A 85 10.49 -22.02 15.21
CA ALA A 85 9.60 -22.90 15.98
C ALA A 85 8.19 -22.99 15.35
N GLN A 86 7.68 -21.87 14.81
CA GLN A 86 6.39 -21.85 14.14
C GLN A 86 6.43 -22.59 12.80
N GLU A 87 7.49 -22.42 12.01
CA GLU A 87 7.70 -23.14 10.75
C GLU A 87 7.74 -24.66 10.96
N GLU A 88 8.43 -25.13 12.01
CA GLU A 88 8.42 -26.55 12.36
C GLU A 88 7.02 -27.05 12.76
N SER A 89 6.26 -26.26 13.51
CA SER A 89 4.88 -26.60 13.85
C SER A 89 3.98 -26.65 12.62
N ILE A 90 4.16 -25.74 11.67
CA ILE A 90 3.40 -25.73 10.42
C ILE A 90 3.76 -26.96 9.58
N ALA A 91 5.05 -27.24 9.41
CA ALA A 91 5.51 -28.41 8.67
C ALA A 91 4.95 -29.73 9.22
N ARG A 92 4.87 -29.87 10.55
CA ARG A 92 4.24 -31.05 11.19
C ARG A 92 2.74 -31.15 10.87
N ARG A 93 2.01 -30.03 10.92
CA ARG A 93 0.58 -30.01 10.60
C ARG A 93 0.31 -30.29 9.13
N ASP A 94 1.12 -29.73 8.24
CA ASP A 94 0.96 -29.93 6.79
C ASP A 94 1.22 -31.39 6.39
N GLU A 95 2.19 -32.03 7.04
CA GLU A 95 2.44 -33.45 6.88
C GLU A 95 1.24 -34.31 7.32
N GLU A 96 0.63 -33.99 8.46
CA GLU A 96 -0.58 -34.66 8.96
C GLU A 96 -1.75 -34.50 7.98
N ILE A 97 -2.02 -33.27 7.53
CA ILE A 97 -3.06 -32.97 6.53
C ILE A 97 -2.83 -33.78 5.26
N ARG A 98 -1.59 -33.87 4.78
CA ARG A 98 -1.25 -34.63 3.57
C ARG A 98 -1.54 -36.12 3.75
N ARG A 99 -1.24 -36.70 4.91
CA ARG A 99 -1.54 -38.12 5.20
C ARG A 99 -3.04 -38.37 5.24
N ASP A 100 -3.79 -37.49 5.89
CA ASP A 100 -5.25 -37.62 5.97
C ASP A 100 -5.92 -37.45 4.59
N GLN A 101 -5.42 -36.52 3.76
CA GLN A 101 -5.85 -36.39 2.37
C GLN A 101 -5.56 -37.67 1.59
N ALA A 102 -4.33 -38.18 1.65
CA ALA A 102 -3.97 -39.42 0.96
C ALA A 102 -4.84 -40.61 1.40
N ARG A 103 -5.19 -40.71 2.69
CA ARG A 103 -6.11 -41.75 3.19
C ARG A 103 -7.51 -41.59 2.62
N ARG A 104 -8.06 -40.37 2.62
CA ARG A 104 -9.40 -40.09 2.07
C ARG A 104 -9.45 -40.31 0.56
N ASP A 105 -8.42 -39.90 -0.17
CA ASP A 105 -8.36 -40.09 -1.62
C ASP A 105 -8.35 -41.59 -1.97
N GLU A 106 -7.61 -42.39 -1.21
CA GLU A 106 -7.58 -43.84 -1.38
C GLU A 106 -8.93 -44.51 -1.01
N GLU A 107 -9.61 -44.02 0.03
CA GLU A 107 -10.97 -44.47 0.37
C GLU A 107 -11.98 -44.10 -0.74
N HIS A 108 -11.97 -42.84 -1.19
CA HIS A 108 -12.79 -42.38 -2.30
C HIS A 108 -12.54 -43.19 -3.58
N ARG A 109 -11.27 -43.53 -3.87
CA ARG A 109 -10.92 -44.39 -5.01
C ARG A 109 -11.56 -45.77 -4.89
N ARG A 110 -11.46 -46.41 -3.72
CA ARG A 110 -12.08 -47.73 -3.48
C ARG A 110 -13.60 -47.68 -3.57
N ASP A 111 -14.21 -46.63 -3.04
CA ASP A 111 -15.66 -46.44 -3.13
C ASP A 111 -16.12 -46.23 -4.57
N GLN A 112 -15.38 -45.44 -5.36
CA GLN A 112 -15.65 -45.28 -6.79
C GLN A 112 -15.50 -46.60 -7.55
N GLU A 113 -14.48 -47.40 -7.25
CA GLU A 113 -14.31 -48.74 -7.84
C GLU A 113 -15.50 -49.65 -7.51
N ARG A 114 -15.96 -49.62 -6.26
CA ARG A 114 -17.13 -50.38 -5.82
C ARG A 114 -18.41 -49.91 -6.50
N ILE A 115 -18.60 -48.60 -6.66
CA ILE A 115 -19.74 -48.03 -7.39
C ILE A 115 -19.69 -48.48 -8.85
N ALA A 116 -18.55 -48.36 -9.52
CA ALA A 116 -18.38 -48.79 -10.91
C ALA A 116 -18.64 -50.29 -11.10
N GLU A 117 -18.27 -51.13 -10.13
CA GLU A 117 -18.59 -52.55 -10.13
C GLU A 117 -20.11 -52.79 -10.04
N MET A 118 -20.79 -52.11 -9.11
CA MET A 118 -22.24 -52.20 -8.98
C MET A 118 -22.95 -51.70 -10.25
N GLU A 119 -22.52 -50.58 -10.80
CA GLU A 119 -23.04 -50.04 -12.06
C GLU A 119 -22.94 -51.08 -13.18
N ARG A 120 -21.79 -51.74 -13.32
CA ARG A 120 -21.60 -52.80 -14.32
C ARG A 120 -22.58 -53.96 -14.11
N LEU A 121 -22.79 -54.41 -12.87
CA LEU A 121 -23.69 -55.51 -12.56
C LEU A 121 -25.16 -55.17 -12.86
N ILE A 122 -25.58 -53.94 -12.52
CA ILE A 122 -26.94 -53.47 -12.79
C ILE A 122 -27.14 -53.32 -14.31
N THR A 123 -26.19 -52.72 -15.01
CA THR A 123 -26.21 -52.55 -16.47
C THR A 123 -26.24 -53.88 -17.22
N PHE A 124 -25.54 -54.89 -16.70
CA PHE A 124 -25.57 -56.25 -17.23
C PHE A 124 -26.91 -56.94 -17.01
N SER A 125 -27.60 -56.68 -15.89
CA SER A 125 -28.87 -57.33 -15.56
C SER A 125 -30.08 -56.68 -16.24
N ASP A 126 -30.05 -55.39 -16.55
CA ASP A 126 -31.12 -54.68 -17.28
C ASP A 126 -30.59 -53.85 -18.47
N PRO A 127 -30.70 -54.36 -19.72
CA PRO A 127 -30.29 -53.64 -20.93
C PRO A 127 -31.04 -52.33 -21.19
N ARG A 128 -32.27 -52.18 -20.67
CA ARG A 128 -33.05 -50.94 -20.85
C ARG A 128 -32.49 -49.82 -19.98
N LEU A 129 -32.03 -50.16 -18.77
CA LEU A 129 -31.34 -49.23 -17.89
C LEU A 129 -29.98 -48.81 -18.46
N ALA A 130 -29.27 -49.74 -19.12
CA ALA A 130 -28.00 -49.45 -19.78
C ALA A 130 -28.11 -48.34 -20.84
N ALA A 131 -29.15 -48.41 -21.68
CA ALA A 131 -29.43 -47.39 -22.68
C ALA A 131 -29.73 -46.03 -22.01
N PHE A 132 -30.53 -46.03 -20.94
CA PHE A 132 -30.88 -44.82 -20.20
C PHE A 132 -29.66 -44.14 -19.54
N MET A 133 -28.73 -44.91 -18.94
CA MET A 133 -27.51 -44.35 -18.34
C MET A 133 -26.56 -43.75 -19.40
N SER A 134 -26.54 -44.32 -20.61
CA SER A 134 -25.71 -43.82 -21.72
C SER A 134 -26.23 -42.52 -22.33
N GLU A 135 -27.50 -42.17 -22.08
CA GLU A 135 -28.13 -40.93 -22.55
C GLU A 135 -27.96 -39.75 -21.57
N GLN A 136 -27.33 -39.95 -20.39
CA GLN A 136 -27.08 -38.86 -19.46
C GLN A 136 -26.03 -37.87 -20.00
N PRO A 137 -26.29 -36.54 -19.94
CA PRO A 137 -25.30 -35.54 -20.29
C PRO A 137 -24.17 -35.48 -19.24
N ASP A 138 -22.95 -35.22 -19.69
CA ASP A 138 -21.78 -34.99 -18.84
C ASP A 138 -22.01 -33.80 -17.89
N ASN A 139 -22.48 -34.06 -16.67
CA ASN A 139 -22.47 -33.06 -15.61
C ASN A 139 -21.07 -33.02 -14.99
N THR A 140 -20.17 -32.31 -15.66
CA THR A 140 -18.87 -31.91 -15.09
C THR A 140 -19.11 -30.82 -14.05
N PRO A 141 -18.80 -31.03 -12.75
CA PRO A 141 -18.86 -29.94 -11.80
C PRO A 141 -17.71 -28.97 -12.10
N ILE A 142 -18.06 -27.75 -12.52
CA ILE A 142 -17.17 -26.60 -12.57
C ILE A 142 -16.70 -26.34 -11.14
N SER A 143 -15.48 -26.76 -10.82
CA SER A 143 -14.83 -26.43 -9.56
C SER A 143 -14.14 -25.08 -9.75
N GLU A 144 -14.88 -23.98 -9.52
CA GLU A 144 -14.26 -22.67 -9.37
C GLU A 144 -13.42 -22.67 -8.08
N PRO A 145 -12.14 -22.25 -8.12
CA PRO A 145 -11.34 -22.13 -6.91
C PRO A 145 -11.87 -20.95 -6.08
N VAL A 146 -12.53 -21.25 -4.96
CA VAL A 146 -12.90 -20.24 -3.96
C VAL A 146 -11.63 -19.58 -3.45
N THR A 147 -11.33 -18.40 -3.99
CA THR A 147 -10.32 -17.49 -3.48
C THR A 147 -10.98 -16.72 -2.35
N ALA A 148 -10.83 -17.17 -1.10
CA ALA A 148 -11.27 -16.40 0.05
C ALA A 148 -10.20 -15.36 0.40
N SER A 149 -10.42 -14.13 -0.06
CA SER A 149 -9.64 -12.96 0.33
C SER A 149 -9.95 -12.51 1.76
N THR A 150 -8.88 -12.36 2.55
CA THR A 150 -8.55 -11.28 3.49
C THR A 150 -9.66 -10.30 3.92
N THR A 151 -9.87 -10.24 5.24
CA THR A 151 -10.08 -9.06 6.11
C THR A 151 -10.70 -7.78 5.52
N ALA A 152 -11.85 -7.38 6.08
CA ALA A 152 -12.16 -5.99 6.37
C ALA A 152 -13.26 -5.86 7.46
N GLN A 153 -12.87 -5.37 8.65
CA GLN A 153 -13.73 -4.58 9.55
C GLN A 153 -14.11 -3.26 8.82
N PRO A 154 -15.18 -2.50 9.17
CA PRO A 154 -15.13 -1.52 10.29
C PRO A 154 -16.55 -1.18 10.89
N PRO A 155 -16.87 0.02 11.43
CA PRO A 155 -17.07 0.27 12.87
C PRO A 155 -18.47 0.86 13.24
N GLY A 156 -18.83 0.95 14.52
CA GLY A 156 -20.02 1.75 14.90
C GLY A 156 -20.55 1.65 16.33
N ARG A 157 -20.02 2.52 17.18
CA ARG A 157 -20.56 3.11 18.44
C ARG A 157 -22.09 3.09 18.60
N VAL A 158 -22.58 2.70 19.79
CA VAL A 158 -23.84 3.23 20.35
C VAL A 158 -23.71 3.52 21.85
N THR A 159 -23.81 4.81 22.16
CA THR A 159 -24.19 5.38 23.46
C THR A 159 -25.68 5.15 23.68
N THR A 160 -26.11 4.80 24.91
CA THR A 160 -27.17 5.47 25.69
C THR A 160 -27.57 4.61 26.91
N SER A 161 -27.41 5.18 28.11
CA SER A 161 -28.24 4.94 29.30
C SER A 161 -29.70 5.33 29.03
N PRO A 162 -30.69 4.81 29.79
CA PRO A 162 -31.34 5.71 30.76
C PRO A 162 -31.88 5.06 32.05
N THR A 163 -31.93 5.95 33.05
CA THR A 163 -32.84 6.14 34.21
C THR A 163 -33.09 5.00 35.18
#